data_AF-A0AAW2JH46-F1
#
_entry.id   AF-A0AAW2JH46-F1
#
_cell.length_a   1.000
_cell.length_b   1.000
_cell.length_c   1.000
_cell.angle_alpha   90.00
_cell.angle_beta   90.00
_cell.angle_gamma   90.00
#
_symmetry.space_group_name_H-M   'P 1'
#
loop_
_entity.id
_entity.type
_entity.pdbx_description
1 polymer ?
#
loop_
_entity_poly.entity_id
_entity_poly.type
_entity_poly.pdbx_seq_one_letter_code
_entity_poly.pdbx_strand_id
1 'polypeptide(L)'
;MAEMDGVDVDVRGRDLRLAPFGAGRRVYPRKNLGLAMVALWVAKLVDHFDWAEDKAKPVDLSEVLKLSCEMKYPLSVVVDVKKDVMI
;
A
#
# COMPACT_ATOMS: atom_id res chain seq x y z
N MET A 1 9.74 -23.03 -5.65
CA MET A 1 9.59 -21.90 -6.57
C MET A 1 8.11 -21.82 -6.88
N ALA A 2 7.34 -21.12 -6.03
CA ALA A 2 5.92 -20.97 -6.26
C ALA A 2 5.74 -19.91 -7.33
N GLU A 3 5.20 -20.30 -8.49
CA GLU A 3 4.64 -19.36 -9.46
C GLU A 3 3.56 -18.53 -8.77
N MET A 4 3.81 -17.24 -8.64
CA MET A 4 2.76 -16.27 -8.41
C MET A 4 2.03 -16.13 -9.74
N ASP A 5 1.02 -16.96 -9.97
CA ASP A 5 0.10 -16.85 -11.12
C ASP A 5 -0.77 -15.60 -10.93
N GLY A 6 -0.13 -14.44 -11.07
CA GLY A 6 -0.73 -13.14 -10.86
C GLY A 6 -1.57 -12.78 -12.07
N VAL A 7 -2.89 -12.83 -11.91
CA VAL A 7 -3.81 -12.27 -12.90
C VAL A 7 -3.45 -10.80 -13.11
N ASP A 8 -3.13 -10.39 -14.34
CA ASP A 8 -2.96 -8.98 -14.68
C ASP A 8 -4.31 -8.27 -14.54
N VAL A 9 -4.44 -7.45 -13.50
CA VAL A 9 -5.67 -6.72 -13.15
C VAL A 9 -5.39 -5.21 -13.19
N ASP A 10 -6.12 -4.49 -14.04
CA ASP A 10 -5.96 -3.05 -14.21
C ASP A 10 -6.65 -2.25 -13.10
N VAL A 11 -5.86 -1.77 -12.13
CA VAL A 11 -6.32 -0.88 -11.03
C VAL A 11 -6.80 0.50 -11.49
N ARG A 12 -6.60 0.86 -12.76
CA ARG A 12 -6.93 2.18 -13.31
C ARG A 12 -8.40 2.31 -13.72
N GLY A 13 -9.20 1.27 -13.50
CA GLY A 13 -10.64 1.28 -13.73
C GLY A 13 -11.08 0.90 -15.14
N ARG A 14 -10.19 0.27 -15.96
CA ARG A 14 -10.63 -0.46 -17.16
C ARG A 14 -11.14 -1.86 -16.81
N ASP A 15 -10.61 -2.43 -15.72
CA ASP A 15 -11.07 -3.70 -15.16
C ASP A 15 -11.98 -3.45 -13.95
N LEU A 16 -13.23 -3.89 -14.04
CA LEU A 16 -14.21 -3.70 -12.97
C LEU A 16 -14.08 -4.73 -11.83
N ARG A 17 -13.23 -5.76 -12.00
CA ARG A 17 -12.84 -6.63 -10.89
C ARG A 17 -12.08 -5.86 -9.81
N LEU A 18 -11.45 -4.73 -10.16
CA LEU A 18 -10.68 -3.88 -9.25
C LEU A 18 -10.73 -2.41 -9.65
N ALA A 19 -11.66 -1.65 -9.05
CA ALA A 19 -11.86 -0.23 -9.32
C ALA A 19 -11.83 0.61 -8.02
N PRO A 20 -10.68 0.68 -7.30
CA PRO A 20 -10.59 1.38 -6.00
C PRO A 20 -10.84 2.89 -6.09
N PHE A 21 -10.69 3.48 -7.28
CA PHE A 21 -10.94 4.89 -7.57
C PHE A 21 -12.25 5.13 -8.35
N GLY A 22 -13.09 4.10 -8.48
CA GLY A 22 -14.24 4.09 -9.37
C GLY A 22 -13.87 4.00 -10.86
N ALA A 23 -14.89 4.06 -11.72
CA ALA A 23 -14.75 3.95 -13.17
C ALA A 23 -15.76 4.86 -13.91
N GLY A 24 -15.54 5.07 -15.21
CA GLY A 24 -16.44 5.85 -16.07
C GLY A 24 -16.48 7.35 -15.72
N ARG A 25 -17.65 7.98 -15.90
CA ARG A 25 -17.82 9.45 -15.79
C ARG A 25 -17.60 10.04 -14.40
N ARG A 26 -17.66 9.21 -13.34
CA ARG A 26 -17.49 9.63 -11.93
C ARG A 26 -16.23 9.05 -11.30
N VAL A 27 -15.24 8.67 -12.11
CA VAL A 27 -13.93 8.23 -11.63
C VAL A 27 -13.24 9.34 -10.82
N TYR A 28 -12.54 8.97 -9.76
CA TYR A 28 -11.78 9.94 -8.96
C TYR A 28 -10.76 10.67 -9.85
N PRO A 29 -10.85 12.01 -9.98
CA PRO A 29 -10.10 12.75 -10.98
C PRO A 29 -8.58 12.76 -10.74
N ARG A 30 -8.14 12.49 -9.50
CA ARG A 30 -6.72 12.46 -9.13
C ARG A 30 -6.16 11.05 -8.92
N LYS A 31 -6.77 10.00 -9.50
CA LYS A 31 -6.33 8.59 -9.32
C LYS A 31 -4.85 8.37 -9.65
N ASN A 32 -4.36 8.98 -10.74
CA ASN A 32 -2.98 8.80 -11.18
C ASN A 32 -1.98 9.44 -10.20
N LEU A 33 -2.35 10.60 -9.63
CA LEU A 33 -1.55 11.24 -8.60
C LEU A 33 -1.50 10.39 -7.33
N GLY A 34 -2.64 9.85 -6.89
CA GLY A 34 -2.70 8.98 -5.72
C GLY A 34 -1.82 7.73 -5.89
N LEU A 35 -1.91 7.07 -7.05
CA LEU A 35 -1.05 5.92 -7.39
C LEU A 35 0.43 6.28 -7.41
N ALA A 36 0.80 7.41 -8.03
CA ALA A 36 2.19 7.84 -8.09
C ALA A 36 2.76 8.18 -6.70
N MET A 37 1.97 8.84 -5.86
CA MET A 37 2.38 9.17 -4.48
C MET A 37 2.62 7.92 -3.63
N VAL A 38 1.68 6.97 -3.66
CA VAL A 38 1.83 5.72 -2.90
C VAL A 38 3.05 4.94 -3.39
N ALA A 39 3.22 4.81 -4.71
CA ALA A 39 4.39 4.13 -5.27
C ALA A 39 5.70 4.81 -4.87
N LEU A 40 5.76 6.14 -4.91
CA LEU A 40 6.96 6.90 -4.50
C LEU A 40 7.27 6.73 -3.02
N TRP A 41 6.26 6.85 -2.14
CA TRP A 41 6.46 6.70 -0.70
C TRP A 41 6.89 5.29 -0.34
N VAL A 42 6.23 4.26 -0.89
CA VAL A 42 6.63 2.87 -0.68
C VAL A 42 8.05 2.62 -1.19
N ALA A 43 8.39 3.10 -2.39
CA ALA A 43 9.74 2.97 -2.93
C ALA A 43 10.77 3.60 -2.00
N LYS A 44 10.54 4.82 -1.52
CA LYS A 44 11.44 5.49 -0.57
C LYS A 44 11.54 4.74 0.76
N LEU A 45 10.42 4.28 1.31
CA LEU A 45 10.39 3.54 2.57
C LEU A 45 11.16 2.22 2.50
N VAL A 46 11.02 1.48 1.40
CA VAL A 46 11.74 0.22 1.19
C VAL A 46 13.21 0.45 0.85
N ASP A 47 13.54 1.55 0.15
CA ASP A 47 14.91 1.91 -0.21
C ASP A 47 15.75 2.33 1.00
N HIS A 48 15.16 3.11 1.93
CA HIS A 48 15.90 3.70 3.06
C HIS A 48 15.98 2.84 4.32
N PHE A 49 15.07 1.88 4.52
CA PHE A 49 14.95 1.15 5.79
C PHE A 49 14.98 -0.37 5.61
N ASP A 50 15.60 -1.05 6.56
CA ASP A 50 15.42 -2.47 6.82
C ASP A 50 14.26 -2.63 7.81
N TRP A 51 13.28 -3.46 7.44
CA TRP A 51 12.01 -3.59 8.16
C TRP A 51 11.99 -4.89 8.97
N ALA A 52 11.62 -4.77 10.25
CA ALA A 52 11.40 -5.89 11.15
C ALA A 52 10.02 -5.77 11.83
N GLU A 53 9.45 -6.92 12.17
CA GLU A 53 8.18 -6.98 12.91
C GLU A 53 8.35 -6.45 14.34
N ASP A 54 7.41 -5.61 14.78
CA ASP A 54 7.27 -5.26 16.19
C ASP A 54 6.60 -6.42 16.95
N LYS A 55 7.42 -7.29 17.56
CA LYS A 55 6.95 -8.45 18.32
C LYS A 55 6.04 -8.10 19.51
N ALA A 56 6.11 -6.87 20.03
CA ALA A 56 5.24 -6.43 21.11
C ALA A 56 3.86 -5.98 20.62
N LYS A 57 3.74 -5.64 19.33
CA LYS A 57 2.52 -5.17 18.68
C LYS A 57 2.36 -5.86 17.32
N PRO A 58 1.98 -7.15 17.33
CA PRO A 58 1.80 -7.91 16.09
C PRO A 58 0.73 -7.27 15.21
N VAL A 59 0.84 -7.52 13.91
CA VAL A 59 -0.08 -6.94 12.91
C VAL A 59 -1.50 -7.48 13.12
N ASP A 60 -2.43 -6.58 13.41
CA ASP A 60 -3.87 -6.86 13.41
C ASP A 60 -4.53 -6.13 12.24
N LEU A 61 -5.10 -6.89 11.31
CA LEU A 61 -5.80 -6.39 10.13
C LEU A 61 -7.29 -6.14 10.38
N SER A 62 -7.75 -6.20 11.64
CA SER A 62 -9.13 -5.83 11.98
C SER A 62 -9.42 -4.38 11.62
N GLU A 63 -10.59 -4.15 11.04
CA GLU A 63 -10.98 -2.85 10.49
C GLU A 63 -12.12 -2.22 11.30
N VAL A 64 -12.24 -0.90 11.20
CA VAL A 64 -13.38 -0.13 11.70
C VAL A 64 -13.90 0.77 10.59
N LEU A 65 -15.21 0.70 10.34
CA LEU A 65 -15.86 1.58 9.38
C LEU A 65 -16.23 2.90 10.05
N LYS A 66 -15.65 4.00 9.57
CA LYS A 66 -16.02 5.37 9.93
C LYS A 66 -16.47 6.12 8.65
N LEU A 67 -15.80 7.23 8.32
CA LEU A 67 -15.94 7.88 7.01
C LEU A 67 -15.26 7.03 5.91
N SER A 68 -14.24 6.26 6.27
CA SER A 68 -13.54 5.28 5.43
C SER A 68 -13.36 3.96 6.18
N CYS A 69 -12.96 2.90 5.48
CA CYS A 69 -12.48 1.68 6.13
C CYS A 69 -11.05 1.92 6.64
N GLU A 70 -10.87 1.91 7.96
CA GLU A 70 -9.59 2.20 8.61
C GLU A 70 -9.13 0.98 9.40
N MET A 71 -7.82 0.81 9.57
CA MET A 71 -7.29 -0.16 10.53
C MET A 71 -7.75 0.19 11.95
N LYS A 72 -8.31 -0.78 12.66
CA LYS A 72 -8.80 -0.62 14.04
C LYS A 72 -7.65 -0.31 15.00
N TYR A 73 -6.49 -0.93 14.76
CA TYR A 73 -5.26 -0.71 15.50
C TYR A 73 -4.16 -0.24 14.54
N PRO A 74 -3.40 0.83 14.85
CA PRO A 74 -2.33 1.30 13.99
C PRO A 74 -1.25 0.25 13.77
N LEU A 75 -0.70 0.19 12.55
CA LEU A 75 0.44 -0.66 12.23
C LEU A 75 1.71 -0.19 12.97
N SER A 76 2.40 -1.11 13.63
CA SER A 76 3.68 -0.88 14.31
C SER A 76 4.79 -1.68 13.64
N VAL A 77 5.97 -1.09 13.50
CA VAL A 77 7.14 -1.72 12.88
C VAL A 77 8.41 -1.25 13.58
N VAL A 78 9.44 -2.08 13.54
CA VAL A 78 10.81 -1.69 13.92
C VAL A 78 11.59 -1.50 12.63
N VAL A 79 12.32 -0.39 12.52
CA VAL A 79 13.11 -0.07 11.34
C VAL A 79 14.53 0.31 11.70
N ASP A 80 15.48 -0.19 10.92
CA ASP A 80 16.87 0.25 10.93
C ASP A 80 17.17 1.01 9.64
N VAL A 81 18.01 2.06 9.70
CA VAL A 81 18.42 2.80 8.50
C VAL A 81 19.43 1.96 7.73
N LYS A 82 19.17 1.75 6.44
CA LYS A 82 20.09 1.05 5.55
C LYS A 82 21.39 1.84 5.41
N LYS A 83 22.51 1.18 5.68
CA LYS A 83 23.85 1.78 5.62
C LYS A 83 24.30 2.13 4.20
N ASP A 84 23.73 1.47 3.20
CA ASP A 84 24.06 1.67 1.78
C ASP A 84 23.35 2.88 1.16
N VAL A 85 22.44 3.53 1.90
CA VAL A 85 21.88 4.83 1.51
C VAL A 85 22.70 5.95 2.15
N MET A 86 23.99 5.96 1.84
CA MET A 86 24.90 7.08 2.13
C MET A 86 25.19 7.76 0.78
N ILE A 87 24.58 8.94 0.60
CA ILE A 87 25.11 9.97 -0.29
C ILE A 87 26.31 10.60 0.42
#